data_AF-A0A2P4XP32-F1
#
_entry.id   AF-A0A2P4XP32-F1
#
_cell.length_a   1.000
_cell.length_b   1.000
_cell.length_c   1.000
_cell.angle_alpha   90.00
_cell.angle_beta   90.00
_cell.angle_gamma   90.00
#
_symmetry.space_group_name_H-M   'P 1'
#
loop_
_entity.id
_entity.type
_entity.pdbx_description
1 polymer ?
#
loop_
_entity_poly.entity_id
_entity_poly.type
_entity_poly.pdbx_seq_one_letter_code
_entity_poly.pdbx_strand_id
1 'polypeptide(L)'
;MQRVFELHRRNNVLMVDIMGEKTKEARERVVNTAVREANAEIDDAVTATTLQELHQRLGHLAYDTVERMADTVGSGIRLTDRTRPNCLTCAQGKQSKNHQSKKDTGAHAPINKIGGVIGSDIKGPMTPLDRRGNRYMINFVDYSTNYVRVFVAKNMVNATKMFEHFLVYFEKRFNCRIHVLRTDGGKEYVNVDPFCKSTGVRRQISEAENQASNGKAERMHRTVLNMARCMLFASGLPLHFWGDAVEYAT
;
A
#
# COMPACT_ATOMS: atom_id res chain seq x y z
N MET A 1 -5.22 -28.59 30.60
CA MET A 1 -5.28 -27.20 30.08
C MET A 1 -6.54 -27.10 29.23
N GLN A 2 -7.56 -26.36 29.67
CA GLN A 2 -8.83 -26.26 28.94
C GLN A 2 -8.59 -25.45 27.66
N ARG A 3 -8.95 -25.97 26.47
CA ARG A 3 -8.80 -25.24 25.20
C ARG A 3 -9.69 -23.99 25.24
N VAL A 4 -9.08 -22.82 25.05
CA VAL A 4 -9.72 -21.50 25.26
C VAL A 4 -10.17 -20.86 23.94
N PHE A 5 -9.67 -21.38 22.81
CA PHE A 5 -9.98 -20.91 21.47
C PHE A 5 -9.78 -22.04 20.46
N GLU A 6 -10.48 -21.94 19.34
CA GLU A 6 -10.24 -22.74 18.13
C GLU A 6 -9.70 -21.85 17.02
N LEU A 7 -8.71 -22.36 16.30
CA LEU A 7 -8.16 -21.72 15.11
C LEU A 7 -8.65 -22.49 13.90
N HIS A 8 -9.25 -21.80 12.95
CA HIS A 8 -9.57 -22.38 11.66
C HIS A 8 -9.30 -21.39 10.54
N ARG A 9 -9.02 -21.91 9.34
CA ARG A 9 -8.68 -21.09 8.16
C ARG A 9 -9.84 -21.15 7.17
N ARG A 10 -10.42 -20.01 6.82
CA ARG A 10 -11.50 -19.90 5.83
C ARG A 10 -11.14 -18.82 4.83
N ASN A 11 -11.16 -19.14 3.53
CA ASN A 11 -10.84 -18.20 2.44
C ASN A 11 -9.52 -17.43 2.65
N ASN A 12 -8.46 -18.12 3.07
CA ASN A 12 -7.15 -17.52 3.41
C ASN A 12 -7.14 -16.53 4.59
N VAL A 13 -8.23 -16.40 5.34
CA VAL A 13 -8.29 -15.63 6.60
C VAL A 13 -8.17 -16.59 7.78
N LEU A 14 -7.31 -16.26 8.74
CA LEU A 14 -7.23 -16.98 10.02
C LEU A 14 -8.38 -16.50 10.90
N MET A 15 -9.29 -17.42 11.22
CA MET A 15 -10.42 -17.18 12.11
C MET A 15 -10.08 -17.74 13.49
N VAL A 16 -10.35 -16.95 14.53
CA VAL A 16 -10.13 -17.33 15.93
C VAL A 16 -11.48 -17.33 16.63
N ASP A 17 -12.02 -18.52 16.88
CA ASP A 17 -13.26 -18.69 17.64
C ASP A 17 -12.91 -18.81 19.12
N ILE A 18 -13.31 -17.82 19.90
CA ILE A 18 -13.04 -17.78 21.34
C ILE A 18 -14.24 -18.40 22.07
N MET A 19 -13.99 -19.43 22.87
CA MET A 19 -15.05 -20.12 23.63
C MET A 19 -15.25 -19.44 25.00
N GLY A 20 -16.45 -18.89 25.23
CA GLY A 20 -16.88 -18.27 26.49
C GLY A 20 -16.82 -16.73 26.53
N GLU A 21 -17.48 -16.11 27.51
CA GLU A 21 -17.43 -14.66 27.75
C GLU A 21 -16.11 -14.25 28.42
N LYS A 22 -15.34 -13.39 27.75
CA LYS A 22 -14.09 -12.82 28.28
C LYS A 22 -13.94 -11.35 27.97
N THR A 23 -13.30 -10.63 28.90
CA THR A 23 -12.97 -9.20 28.82
C THR A 23 -12.10 -8.89 27.60
N LYS A 24 -12.12 -7.63 27.14
CA LYS A 24 -11.39 -7.15 25.95
C LYS A 24 -9.88 -7.50 26.00
N GLU A 25 -9.27 -7.35 27.17
CA GLU A 25 -7.85 -7.63 27.40
C GLU A 25 -7.49 -9.11 27.21
N ALA A 26 -8.39 -10.02 27.60
CA ALA A 26 -8.20 -11.45 27.40
C ALA A 26 -8.25 -11.83 25.90
N ARG A 27 -9.08 -11.13 25.11
CA ARG A 27 -9.15 -11.33 23.64
C ARG A 27 -7.87 -10.87 22.96
N GLU A 28 -7.36 -9.68 23.32
CA GLU A 28 -6.10 -9.14 22.77
C GLU A 28 -4.91 -10.05 23.09
N ARG A 29 -4.86 -10.61 24.30
CA ARG A 29 -3.79 -11.53 24.72
C ARG A 29 -3.79 -12.84 23.93
N VAL A 30 -4.96 -13.40 23.62
CA VAL A 30 -5.09 -14.62 22.80
C VAL A 30 -4.58 -14.37 21.38
N VAL A 31 -5.04 -13.27 20.74
CA VAL A 31 -4.60 -12.91 19.38
C VAL A 31 -3.09 -12.69 19.34
N ASN A 32 -2.52 -11.95 20.30
CA ASN A 32 -1.08 -11.69 20.37
C ASN A 32 -0.24 -12.96 20.59
N THR A 33 -0.78 -13.95 21.30
CA THR A 33 -0.10 -15.23 21.52
C THR A 33 -0.10 -16.07 20.25
N ALA A 34 -1.24 -16.19 19.57
CA ALA A 34 -1.35 -16.91 18.30
C ALA A 34 -0.47 -16.28 17.20
N VAL A 35 -0.40 -14.94 17.15
CA VAL A 35 0.50 -14.22 16.23
C VAL A 35 1.97 -14.48 16.57
N ARG A 36 2.34 -14.54 17.85
CA ARG A 36 3.71 -14.84 18.28
C ARG A 36 4.13 -16.27 17.95
N GLU A 37 3.25 -17.24 18.18
CA GLU A 37 3.51 -18.65 17.83
C GLU A 37 3.69 -18.82 16.32
N ALA A 38 2.88 -18.14 15.50
CA ALA A 38 3.04 -18.13 14.04
C ALA A 38 4.33 -17.42 13.56
N ASN A 39 4.84 -16.45 14.32
CA ASN A 39 6.04 -15.69 13.95
C ASN A 39 7.36 -16.34 14.41
N ALA A 40 7.32 -17.32 15.33
CA ALA A 40 8.52 -17.97 15.87
C ALA A 40 9.18 -18.97 14.90
N GLU A 41 8.50 -19.35 13.81
CA GLU A 41 9.03 -20.24 12.75
C GLU A 41 9.77 -19.48 11.63
N ILE A 42 9.91 -18.16 11.73
CA ILE A 42 10.51 -17.31 10.69
C ILE A 42 12.00 -17.11 10.99
N ASP A 43 12.81 -18.16 10.82
CA ASP A 43 14.27 -18.02 10.71
C ASP A 43 14.70 -18.67 9.38
N ASP A 44 15.34 -17.87 8.51
CA ASP A 44 15.92 -18.25 7.21
C ASP A 44 15.03 -19.03 6.21
N ALA A 45 13.71 -18.95 6.35
CA ALA A 45 12.77 -19.66 5.49
C ALA A 45 12.73 -19.06 4.07
N VAL A 46 13.40 -19.72 3.13
CA VAL A 46 13.13 -19.53 1.70
C VAL A 46 11.64 -19.79 1.46
N THR A 47 10.89 -18.76 1.08
CA THR A 47 9.47 -18.89 0.76
C THR A 47 9.35 -19.64 -0.56
N ALA A 48 9.18 -20.96 -0.48
CA ALA A 48 8.89 -21.82 -1.61
C ALA A 48 7.37 -21.80 -1.90
N THR A 49 6.97 -21.25 -3.05
CA THR A 49 5.54 -21.07 -3.41
C THR A 49 5.39 -20.98 -4.93
N THR A 50 4.18 -21.14 -5.44
CA THR A 50 3.92 -20.96 -6.87
C THR A 50 3.81 -19.47 -7.23
N LEU A 51 4.05 -19.13 -8.50
CA LEU A 51 3.84 -17.78 -9.01
C LEU A 51 2.39 -17.31 -8.80
N GLN A 52 1.41 -18.21 -8.97
CA GLN A 52 -0.01 -17.90 -8.74
C GLN A 52 -0.30 -17.58 -7.27
N GLU A 53 0.22 -18.36 -6.34
CA GLU A 53 0.01 -18.13 -4.90
C GLU A 53 0.66 -16.82 -4.46
N LEU A 54 1.89 -16.56 -4.89
CA LEU A 54 2.59 -15.33 -4.54
C LEU A 54 1.92 -14.10 -5.16
N HIS A 55 1.45 -14.23 -6.41
CA HIS A 55 0.60 -13.24 -7.05
C HIS A 55 -0.62 -12.91 -6.17
N GLN A 56 -1.37 -13.90 -5.70
CA GLN A 56 -2.56 -13.69 -4.86
C GLN A 56 -2.21 -13.06 -3.50
N ARG A 57 -1.15 -13.57 -2.83
CA ARG A 57 -0.71 -13.09 -1.51
C ARG A 57 -0.22 -11.64 -1.55
N LEU A 58 0.45 -11.24 -2.63
CA LEU A 58 0.92 -9.88 -2.86
C LEU A 58 -0.16 -9.00 -3.50
N GLY A 59 -1.42 -9.18 -3.14
CA GLY A 59 -2.52 -8.33 -3.58
C GLY A 59 -2.73 -8.32 -5.10
N HIS A 60 -2.44 -9.44 -5.77
CA HIS A 60 -2.55 -9.60 -7.22
C HIS A 60 -1.55 -8.76 -8.03
N LEU A 61 -0.32 -8.54 -7.56
CA LEU A 61 0.74 -7.88 -8.36
C LEU A 61 0.93 -8.54 -9.74
N ALA A 62 1.35 -7.77 -10.75
CA ALA A 62 1.61 -8.33 -12.08
C ALA A 62 2.65 -9.46 -12.02
N TYR A 63 2.45 -10.55 -12.76
CA TYR A 63 3.35 -11.72 -12.74
C TYR A 63 4.81 -11.34 -13.00
N ASP A 64 5.08 -10.49 -14.00
CA ASP A 64 6.44 -10.02 -14.30
C ASP A 64 7.08 -9.25 -13.12
N THR A 65 6.29 -8.61 -12.26
CA THR A 65 6.80 -7.96 -11.04
C THR A 65 7.13 -9.00 -9.97
N VAL A 66 6.26 -9.98 -9.78
CA VAL A 66 6.45 -11.06 -8.81
C VAL A 66 7.68 -11.90 -9.15
N GLU A 67 7.88 -12.23 -10.42
CA GLU A 67 9.07 -12.93 -10.88
C GLU A 67 10.33 -12.11 -10.68
N ARG A 68 10.33 -10.82 -11.03
CA ARG A 68 11.49 -9.93 -10.76
C ARG A 68 11.81 -9.83 -9.27
N MET A 69 10.80 -9.77 -8.40
CA MET A 69 10.99 -9.80 -6.95
C MET A 69 11.64 -11.13 -6.52
N ALA A 70 11.16 -12.26 -7.04
CA ALA A 70 11.73 -13.56 -6.74
C ALA A 70 13.18 -13.70 -7.23
N ASP A 71 13.46 -13.21 -8.44
CA ASP A 71 14.78 -13.29 -9.09
C ASP A 71 15.79 -12.26 -8.55
N THR A 72 15.37 -11.34 -7.68
CA THR A 72 16.28 -10.40 -7.01
C THR A 72 17.19 -11.15 -6.03
N VAL A 73 18.49 -10.87 -6.08
CA VAL A 73 19.48 -11.51 -5.19
C VAL A 73 19.12 -11.23 -3.73
N GLY A 74 19.05 -12.28 -2.92
CA GLY A 74 18.68 -12.17 -1.51
C GLY A 74 17.18 -11.97 -1.26
N SER A 75 16.31 -12.19 -2.25
CA SER A 75 14.85 -12.08 -2.08
C SER A 75 14.28 -13.05 -1.05
N GLY A 76 14.95 -14.19 -0.83
CA GLY A 76 14.43 -15.28 -0.01
C GLY A 76 13.20 -15.97 -0.61
N ILE A 77 12.90 -15.77 -1.89
CA ILE A 77 11.73 -16.33 -2.57
C ILE A 77 12.18 -17.38 -3.59
N ARG A 78 11.59 -18.58 -3.55
CA ARG A 78 11.79 -19.63 -4.55
C ARG A 78 10.46 -19.97 -5.22
N LEU A 79 10.32 -19.62 -6.49
CA LEU A 79 9.17 -20.03 -7.28
C LEU A 79 9.27 -21.53 -7.64
N THR A 80 8.36 -22.34 -7.11
CA THR A 80 8.26 -23.78 -7.42
C THR A 80 7.57 -24.04 -8.75
N ASP A 81 6.74 -23.09 -9.19
CA ASP A 81 6.06 -23.08 -10.47
C ASP A 81 5.97 -21.64 -11.01
N ARG A 82 6.15 -21.48 -12.32
CA ARG A 82 6.07 -20.21 -13.05
C ARG A 82 4.92 -20.16 -14.05
N THR A 83 3.96 -21.09 -13.97
CA THR A 83 2.75 -20.98 -14.79
C THR A 83 2.05 -19.64 -14.54
N ARG A 84 1.50 -19.06 -15.61
CA ARG A 84 0.79 -17.77 -15.60
C ARG A 84 -0.69 -18.00 -15.90
N PRO A 85 -1.46 -18.62 -14.97
CA PRO A 85 -2.87 -18.87 -15.20
C PRO A 85 -3.65 -17.55 -15.31
N ASN A 86 -4.73 -17.58 -16.08
CA ASN A 86 -5.66 -16.45 -16.17
C ASN A 86 -6.32 -16.21 -14.80
N CYS A 87 -6.03 -15.06 -14.19
CA CYS A 87 -6.62 -14.69 -12.91
C CYS A 87 -7.93 -13.91 -13.12
N LEU A 88 -9.07 -14.56 -12.84
CA LEU A 88 -10.40 -13.94 -12.94
C LEU A 88 -10.53 -12.70 -12.05
N THR A 89 -9.97 -12.74 -10.84
CA THR A 89 -9.94 -11.60 -9.92
C THR A 89 -9.19 -10.39 -10.50
N CYS A 90 -8.09 -10.63 -11.24
CA CYS A 90 -7.41 -9.55 -11.96
C CYS A 90 -8.28 -9.00 -13.09
N ALA A 91 -8.91 -9.89 -13.88
CA ALA A 91 -9.76 -9.48 -14.99
C ALA A 91 -10.89 -8.56 -14.51
N GLN A 92 -11.51 -8.87 -13.37
CA GLN A 92 -12.59 -8.07 -12.78
C GLN A 92 -12.07 -6.82 -12.05
N GLY A 93 -11.01 -6.94 -11.25
CA GLY A 93 -10.51 -5.84 -10.41
C GLY A 93 -9.64 -4.82 -11.14
N LYS A 94 -9.04 -5.19 -12.28
CA LYS A 94 -8.11 -4.34 -13.05
C LYS A 94 -8.62 -3.93 -14.43
N GLN A 95 -9.87 -4.25 -14.77
CA GLN A 95 -10.46 -3.82 -16.03
C GLN A 95 -10.39 -2.30 -16.16
N SER A 96 -9.69 -1.80 -17.17
CA SER A 96 -9.56 -0.36 -17.44
C SER A 96 -10.11 -0.03 -18.82
N LYS A 97 -10.79 1.12 -18.94
CA LYS A 97 -11.39 1.56 -20.21
C LYS A 97 -10.37 1.94 -21.30
N ASN A 98 -9.13 2.33 -20.97
CA ASN A 98 -8.14 2.86 -21.93
C ASN A 98 -6.73 2.29 -21.75
N HIS A 99 -6.00 2.14 -22.86
CA HIS A 99 -4.56 1.87 -22.89
C HIS A 99 -3.78 3.13 -22.45
N GLN A 100 -2.74 2.97 -21.65
CA GLN A 100 -2.01 4.08 -21.04
C GLN A 100 -0.65 4.28 -21.69
N SER A 101 -0.21 5.55 -21.79
CA SER A 101 1.11 5.87 -22.31
C SER A 101 2.19 5.30 -21.38
N LYS A 102 3.21 4.66 -21.97
CA LYS A 102 4.39 4.15 -21.27
C LYS A 102 5.43 5.23 -20.95
N LYS A 103 5.14 6.49 -21.30
CA LYS A 103 6.08 7.60 -21.15
C LYS A 103 6.00 8.15 -19.73
N ASP A 104 6.78 7.55 -18.83
CA ASP A 104 7.66 8.28 -17.90
C ASP A 104 8.36 7.25 -16.99
N THR A 105 9.66 7.03 -17.21
CA THR A 105 10.45 6.00 -16.50
C THR A 105 10.97 6.46 -15.14
N GLY A 106 10.63 7.67 -14.66
CA GLY A 106 11.22 8.20 -13.43
C GLY A 106 12.72 8.51 -13.55
N ALA A 107 13.34 8.20 -14.69
CA ALA A 107 14.74 8.45 -15.02
C ALA A 107 15.10 9.96 -15.05
N HIS A 108 14.09 10.83 -15.03
CA HIS A 108 14.24 12.29 -15.01
C HIS A 108 13.81 12.93 -13.68
N ALA A 109 13.85 12.18 -12.57
CA ALA A 109 13.67 12.78 -11.25
C ALA A 109 14.70 13.92 -11.07
N PRO A 110 14.28 15.17 -10.78
CA PRO A 110 15.19 16.31 -10.64
C PRO A 110 16.36 16.07 -9.71
N ILE A 111 16.18 15.19 -8.73
CA ILE A 111 17.19 14.76 -7.77
C ILE A 111 17.09 13.24 -7.67
N ASN A 112 18.01 12.52 -8.32
CA ASN A 112 18.02 11.06 -8.36
C ASN A 112 18.73 10.46 -7.13
N LYS A 113 18.11 10.60 -5.96
CA LYS A 113 18.51 9.95 -4.71
C LYS A 113 17.28 9.70 -3.83
N ILE A 114 17.42 8.84 -2.82
CA ILE A 114 16.36 8.59 -1.82
C ILE A 114 15.95 9.92 -1.17
N GLY A 115 14.65 10.24 -1.18
CA GLY A 115 14.12 11.51 -0.65
C GLY A 115 14.39 12.71 -1.57
N GLY A 116 15.04 12.53 -2.71
CA GLY A 116 15.26 13.61 -3.67
C GLY A 116 13.94 14.23 -4.14
N VAL A 117 13.00 13.38 -4.55
CA VAL A 117 11.65 13.81 -4.94
C VAL A 117 10.63 12.81 -4.42
N ILE A 118 9.74 13.29 -3.56
CA ILE A 118 8.54 12.57 -3.14
C ILE A 118 7.37 13.10 -3.95
N GLY A 119 6.70 12.25 -4.71
CA GLY A 119 5.40 12.58 -5.30
C GLY A 119 4.27 12.16 -4.38
N SER A 120 3.17 12.91 -4.41
CA SER A 120 1.96 12.57 -3.69
C SER A 120 0.73 12.82 -4.55
N ASP A 121 -0.29 11.98 -4.33
CA ASP A 121 -1.63 12.13 -4.90
C ASP A 121 -2.70 11.85 -3.82
N ILE A 122 -3.85 12.52 -3.89
CA ILE A 122 -4.97 12.36 -2.96
C ILE A 122 -6.21 11.97 -3.75
N LYS A 123 -6.91 10.94 -3.27
CA LYS A 123 -8.21 10.54 -3.81
C LYS A 123 -9.28 10.64 -2.75
N GLY A 124 -10.36 11.33 -3.09
CA GLY A 124 -11.59 11.35 -2.32
C GLY A 124 -12.49 12.52 -2.70
N PRO A 125 -13.63 12.67 -2.00
CA PRO A 125 -14.18 11.73 -1.03
C PRO A 125 -14.59 10.41 -1.71
N MET A 126 -14.22 9.28 -1.10
CA MET A 126 -14.55 7.94 -1.59
C MET A 126 -15.85 7.43 -0.95
N THR A 127 -16.60 6.67 -1.75
CA THR A 127 -17.88 6.06 -1.36
C THR A 127 -17.81 4.56 -1.68
N PRO A 128 -18.20 3.67 -0.73
CA PRO A 128 -18.67 3.97 0.63
C PRO A 128 -17.55 4.48 1.56
N LEU A 129 -17.92 4.97 2.75
CA LEU A 129 -16.97 5.16 3.84
C LEU A 129 -16.24 3.84 4.13
N ASP A 130 -14.98 3.91 4.53
CA ASP A 130 -14.39 2.72 5.15
C ASP A 130 -15.00 2.46 6.53
N ARG A 131 -14.73 1.29 7.11
CA ARG A 131 -15.23 0.87 8.42
C ARG A 131 -14.74 1.76 9.58
N ARG A 132 -13.70 2.58 9.37
CA ARG A 132 -13.13 3.52 10.35
C ARG A 132 -13.65 4.95 10.14
N GLY A 133 -14.48 5.19 9.13
CA GLY A 133 -15.03 6.48 8.74
C GLY A 133 -14.10 7.34 7.88
N ASN A 134 -13.07 6.75 7.27
CA ASN A 134 -12.20 7.42 6.32
C ASN A 134 -12.89 7.61 4.96
N ARG A 135 -12.48 8.66 4.26
CA ARG A 135 -13.00 9.07 2.94
C ARG A 135 -11.92 9.43 1.94
N TYR A 136 -10.70 9.61 2.41
CA TYR A 136 -9.59 10.06 1.59
C TYR A 136 -8.48 9.03 1.68
N MET A 137 -7.82 8.80 0.54
CA MET A 137 -6.60 8.02 0.43
C MET A 137 -5.51 8.96 -0.07
N ILE A 138 -4.34 8.92 0.57
CA ILE A 138 -3.16 9.69 0.18
C ILE A 138 -2.05 8.68 -0.08
N ASN A 139 -1.37 8.77 -1.21
CA ASN A 139 -0.18 7.96 -1.47
C ASN A 139 1.06 8.86 -1.61
N PHE A 140 2.17 8.37 -1.08
CA PHE A 140 3.49 8.96 -1.24
C PHE A 140 4.36 8.00 -2.03
N VAL A 141 5.11 8.52 -2.99
CA VAL A 141 6.02 7.74 -3.83
C VAL A 141 7.38 8.42 -3.90
N ASP A 142 8.43 7.73 -3.47
CA ASP A 142 9.79 8.17 -3.72
C ASP A 142 10.19 7.90 -5.18
N TYR A 143 10.64 8.95 -5.87
CA TYR A 143 10.93 8.86 -7.30
C TYR A 143 12.18 8.04 -7.60
N SER A 144 13.13 7.95 -6.66
CA SER A 144 14.38 7.20 -6.83
C SER A 144 14.18 5.70 -6.58
N THR A 145 13.57 5.33 -5.47
CA THR A 145 13.46 3.93 -5.01
C THR A 145 12.17 3.23 -5.43
N ASN A 146 11.16 3.99 -5.86
CA ASN A 146 9.77 3.52 -5.96
C ASN A 146 9.16 3.11 -4.61
N TYR A 147 9.75 3.50 -3.47
CA TYR A 147 9.11 3.29 -2.17
C TYR A 147 7.74 3.97 -2.16
N VAL A 148 6.73 3.25 -1.69
CA VAL A 148 5.34 3.71 -1.63
C VAL A 148 4.87 3.63 -0.20
N ARG A 149 4.09 4.62 0.22
CA ARG A 149 3.30 4.51 1.44
C ARG A 149 1.94 5.13 1.26
N VAL A 150 0.90 4.45 1.73
CA VAL A 150 -0.47 4.95 1.70
C VAL A 150 -0.97 5.27 3.10
N PHE A 151 -1.78 6.32 3.19
CA PHE A 151 -2.53 6.69 4.38
C PHE A 151 -3.99 6.91 4.02
N VAL A 152 -4.86 6.69 4.99
CA VAL A 152 -6.29 6.98 4.89
C VAL A 152 -6.69 8.07 5.88
N ALA A 153 -7.66 8.91 5.51
CA ALA A 153 -8.10 10.02 6.34
C ALA A 153 -9.62 10.27 6.26
N LYS A 154 -10.21 10.75 7.36
CA LYS A 154 -11.64 11.12 7.47
C LYS A 154 -11.99 12.43 6.75
N ASN A 155 -11.06 13.37 6.77
CA ASN A 155 -11.20 14.71 6.23
C ASN A 155 -9.85 15.26 5.77
N MET A 156 -9.87 16.37 5.03
CA MET A 156 -8.65 16.99 4.50
C MET A 156 -7.70 17.50 5.57
N VAL A 157 -8.20 17.91 6.74
CA VAL A 157 -7.34 18.34 7.86
C VAL A 157 -6.49 17.17 8.36
N ASN A 158 -7.09 15.99 8.53
CA ASN A 158 -6.37 14.77 8.88
C ASN A 158 -5.43 14.34 7.75
N ALA A 159 -5.81 14.54 6.49
CA ALA A 159 -4.93 14.27 5.35
C ALA A 159 -3.65 15.12 5.44
N THR A 160 -3.76 16.43 5.66
CA THR A 160 -2.61 17.32 5.87
C THR A 160 -1.70 16.83 6.99
N LYS A 161 -2.25 16.41 8.14
CA LYS A 161 -1.44 15.84 9.23
C LYS A 161 -0.67 14.59 8.82
N MET A 162 -1.23 13.76 7.93
CA MET A 162 -0.53 12.59 7.39
C MET A 162 0.64 12.97 6.48
N PHE A 163 0.58 14.10 5.75
CA PHE A 163 1.74 14.63 5.02
C PHE A 163 2.89 14.93 5.97
N GLU A 164 2.63 15.75 6.98
CA GLU A 164 3.65 16.17 7.95
C GLU A 164 4.29 14.96 8.62
N HIS A 165 3.45 14.04 9.10
CA HIS A 165 3.90 12.80 9.70
C HIS A 165 4.75 11.95 8.76
N PHE A 166 4.31 11.77 7.50
CA PHE A 166 5.05 10.97 6.53
C PHE A 166 6.42 11.55 6.22
N LEU A 167 6.51 12.86 5.96
CA LEU A 167 7.76 13.50 5.60
C LEU A 167 8.81 13.34 6.71
N VAL A 168 8.41 13.58 7.97
CA VAL A 168 9.29 13.36 9.14
C VAL A 168 9.66 11.88 9.28
N TYR A 169 8.68 10.98 9.19
CA TYR A 169 8.92 9.54 9.27
C TYR A 169 9.94 9.07 8.22
N PHE A 170 9.78 9.51 6.97
CA PHE A 170 10.59 9.05 5.85
C PHE A 170 12.04 9.53 5.98
N GLU A 171 12.25 10.81 6.32
CA GLU A 171 13.60 11.33 6.61
C GLU A 171 14.30 10.54 7.71
N LYS A 172 13.58 10.23 8.81
CA LYS A 172 14.13 9.46 9.93
C LYS A 172 14.39 8.00 9.57
N ARG A 173 13.47 7.35 8.86
CA ARG A 173 13.57 5.94 8.50
C ARG A 173 14.74 5.66 7.56
N PHE A 174 14.93 6.51 6.56
CA PHE A 174 15.95 6.33 5.53
C PHE A 174 17.21 7.17 5.78
N ASN A 175 17.28 7.85 6.93
CA ASN A 175 18.36 8.77 7.28
C ASN A 175 18.71 9.72 6.13
N CYS A 176 17.70 10.37 5.57
CA CYS A 176 17.81 11.20 4.38
C CYS A 176 17.10 12.56 4.58
N ARG A 177 17.20 13.43 3.58
CA ARG A 177 16.45 14.68 3.51
C ARG A 177 15.52 14.68 2.33
N ILE A 178 14.31 15.16 2.56
CA ILE A 178 13.33 15.36 1.49
C ILE A 178 13.58 16.73 0.87
N HIS A 179 13.90 16.75 -0.41
CA HIS A 179 14.20 18.01 -1.11
C HIS A 179 12.99 18.61 -1.80
N VAL A 180 12.17 17.77 -2.44
CA VAL A 180 11.03 18.22 -3.24
C VAL A 180 9.82 17.37 -2.91
N LEU A 181 8.71 18.05 -2.55
CA LEU A 181 7.38 17.46 -2.52
C LEU A 181 6.66 17.85 -3.81
N ARG A 182 6.44 16.88 -4.68
CA ARG A 182 5.67 17.02 -5.91
C ARG A 182 4.21 16.59 -5.70
N THR A 183 3.27 17.41 -6.09
CA THR A 183 1.83 17.11 -6.05
C THR A 183 1.17 17.59 -7.31
N ASP A 184 -0.09 17.22 -7.53
CA ASP A 184 -0.91 17.93 -8.49
C ASP A 184 -1.29 19.34 -7.98
N GLY A 185 -1.98 20.11 -8.84
CA GLY A 185 -2.50 21.44 -8.54
C GLY A 185 -3.79 21.45 -7.70
N GLY A 186 -4.12 20.34 -7.04
CA GLY A 186 -5.29 20.23 -6.18
C GLY A 186 -5.28 21.26 -5.04
N LYS A 187 -6.45 21.81 -4.72
CA LYS A 187 -6.62 22.79 -3.63
C LYS A 187 -6.38 22.17 -2.25
N GLU A 188 -6.49 20.85 -2.15
CA GLU A 188 -6.20 20.06 -0.95
C GLU A 188 -4.77 20.26 -0.41
N TYR A 189 -3.81 20.62 -1.27
CA TYR A 189 -2.41 20.76 -0.88
C TYR A 189 -2.03 22.14 -0.35
N VAL A 190 -2.94 23.12 -0.39
CA VAL A 190 -2.68 24.49 0.12
C VAL A 190 -2.32 24.47 1.60
N ASN A 191 -2.93 23.55 2.38
CA ASN A 191 -2.63 23.40 3.80
C ASN A 191 -1.25 22.78 4.09
N VAL A 192 -0.57 22.22 3.08
CA VAL A 192 0.76 21.61 3.23
C VAL A 192 1.89 22.63 3.04
N ASP A 193 1.60 23.76 2.41
CA ASP A 193 2.60 24.79 2.09
C ASP A 193 3.27 25.41 3.32
N PRO A 194 2.57 25.73 4.43
CA PRO A 194 3.21 26.25 5.64
C PRO A 194 4.25 25.29 6.22
N PHE A 195 3.94 24.00 6.26
CA PHE A 195 4.85 22.96 6.73
C PHE A 195 6.08 22.83 5.82
N CYS A 196 5.89 22.87 4.50
CA CYS A 196 7.01 22.80 3.55
C CYS A 196 7.93 24.02 3.67
N LYS A 197 7.36 25.22 3.89
CA LYS A 197 8.14 26.44 4.16
C LYS A 197 8.96 26.33 5.45
N SER A 198 8.37 25.82 6.53
CA SER A 198 9.08 25.70 7.83
C SER A 198 10.16 24.63 7.84
N THR A 199 9.99 23.57 7.04
CA THR A 199 10.95 22.45 6.95
C THR A 199 11.98 22.61 5.82
N GLY A 200 11.80 23.61 4.95
CA GLY A 200 12.67 23.83 3.78
C GLY A 200 12.42 22.87 2.62
N VAL A 201 11.33 22.10 2.64
CA VAL A 201 10.95 21.23 1.52
C VAL A 201 10.40 22.08 0.38
N ARG A 202 10.98 21.94 -0.81
CA ARG A 202 10.51 22.69 -1.98
C ARG A 202 9.20 22.09 -2.50
N ARG A 203 8.17 22.92 -2.62
CA ARG A 203 6.92 22.54 -3.28
C ARG A 203 7.08 22.60 -4.79
N GLN A 204 6.72 21.51 -5.47
CA GLN A 204 6.58 21.45 -6.92
C GLN A 204 5.15 21.04 -7.26
N ILE A 205 4.41 21.92 -7.92
CA ILE A 205 3.06 21.64 -8.39
C ILE A 205 3.16 21.23 -9.85
N SER A 206 2.59 20.09 -10.24
CA SER A 206 2.54 19.72 -11.66
C SER A 206 1.56 20.64 -12.39
N GLU A 207 2.03 21.27 -13.47
CA GLU A 207 1.18 22.09 -14.35
C GLU A 207 0.09 21.23 -15.01
N ALA A 208 -1.08 21.83 -15.24
CA ALA A 208 -2.23 21.16 -15.86
C ALA A 208 -1.89 20.56 -17.24
N GLU A 209 -0.96 21.18 -17.97
CA GLU A 209 -0.49 20.70 -19.28
C GLU A 209 0.61 19.64 -19.21
N ASN A 210 1.19 19.40 -18.03
CA ASN A 210 2.27 18.43 -17.81
C ASN A 210 1.93 17.44 -16.68
N GLN A 211 0.73 16.87 -16.72
CA GLN A 211 0.27 15.78 -15.82
C GLN A 211 1.24 14.59 -15.81
N ALA A 212 2.00 14.38 -16.89
CA ALA A 212 3.05 13.36 -16.96
C ALA A 212 4.06 13.48 -15.79
N SER A 213 4.33 14.71 -15.32
CA SER A 213 5.30 14.96 -14.25
C SER A 213 4.91 14.41 -12.87
N ASN A 214 3.60 14.23 -12.59
CA ASN A 214 3.10 13.52 -11.41
C ASN A 214 2.69 12.07 -11.72
N GLY A 215 2.90 11.62 -12.95
CA GLY A 215 2.40 10.34 -13.45
C GLY A 215 2.89 9.13 -12.65
N LYS A 216 4.03 9.22 -11.96
CA LYS A 216 4.50 8.14 -11.07
C LYS A 216 3.58 7.97 -9.85
N ALA A 217 3.20 9.06 -9.19
CA ALA A 217 2.30 9.03 -8.05
C ALA A 217 0.91 8.55 -8.48
N GLU A 218 0.39 9.06 -9.59
CA GLU A 218 -0.92 8.65 -10.14
C GLU A 218 -0.96 7.17 -10.58
N ARG A 219 0.08 6.70 -11.26
CA ARG A 219 0.20 5.28 -11.66
C ARG A 219 0.23 4.36 -10.45
N MET A 220 1.00 4.75 -9.43
CA MET A 220 1.05 3.99 -8.20
C MET A 220 -0.29 4.02 -7.46
N HIS A 221 -0.95 5.19 -7.43
CA HIS A 221 -2.27 5.35 -6.83
C HIS A 221 -3.27 4.37 -7.46
N ARG A 222 -3.32 4.31 -8.80
CA ARG A 222 -4.15 3.35 -9.53
C ARG A 222 -3.76 1.90 -9.24
N THR A 223 -2.47 1.61 -9.13
CA THR A 223 -1.98 0.26 -8.81
C THR A 223 -2.50 -0.20 -7.45
N VAL A 224 -2.37 0.64 -6.42
CA VAL A 224 -2.88 0.34 -5.07
C VAL A 224 -4.39 0.13 -5.08
N LEU A 225 -5.16 1.01 -5.72
CA LEU A 225 -6.61 0.84 -5.79
C LEU A 225 -7.03 -0.44 -6.52
N ASN A 226 -6.30 -0.82 -7.57
CA ASN A 226 -6.54 -2.07 -8.28
C ASN A 226 -6.21 -3.29 -7.41
N MET A 227 -5.10 -3.26 -6.66
CA MET A 227 -4.77 -4.31 -5.69
C MET A 227 -5.84 -4.42 -4.62
N ALA A 228 -6.28 -3.30 -4.05
CA ALA A 228 -7.34 -3.26 -3.04
C ALA A 228 -8.65 -3.87 -3.57
N ARG A 229 -9.07 -3.53 -4.80
CA ARG A 229 -10.24 -4.15 -5.44
C ARG A 229 -10.08 -5.65 -5.61
N CYS A 230 -8.92 -6.09 -6.11
CA CYS A 230 -8.65 -7.52 -6.28
C CYS A 230 -8.70 -8.27 -4.94
N MET A 231 -8.10 -7.72 -3.88
CA MET A 231 -8.12 -8.32 -2.55
C MET A 231 -9.53 -8.42 -1.96
N LEU A 232 -10.30 -7.33 -2.01
CA LEU A 232 -11.70 -7.33 -1.55
C LEU A 232 -12.55 -8.33 -2.32
N PHE A 233 -12.36 -8.40 -3.64
CA PHE A 233 -13.07 -9.34 -4.49
C PHE A 233 -12.68 -10.79 -4.18
N ALA A 234 -11.38 -11.09 -4.05
CA ALA A 234 -10.88 -12.41 -3.70
C ALA A 234 -11.36 -12.88 -2.32
N SER A 235 -11.41 -11.96 -1.34
CA SER A 235 -11.82 -12.28 0.03
C SER A 235 -13.35 -12.32 0.21
N GLY A 236 -14.11 -11.77 -0.74
CA GLY A 236 -15.56 -11.57 -0.59
C GLY A 236 -15.93 -10.55 0.49
N LEU A 237 -15.01 -9.67 0.89
CA LEU A 237 -15.27 -8.68 1.92
C LEU A 237 -16.06 -7.49 1.36
N PRO A 238 -16.95 -6.87 2.16
CA PRO A 238 -17.67 -5.67 1.74
C PRO A 238 -16.76 -4.50 1.39
N LEU A 239 -17.23 -3.60 0.51
CA LEU A 239 -16.44 -2.43 0.07
C LEU A 239 -16.02 -1.49 1.20
N HIS A 240 -16.69 -1.46 2.35
CA HIS A 240 -16.26 -0.66 3.49
C HIS A 240 -14.93 -1.13 4.13
N PHE A 241 -14.37 -2.26 3.69
CA PHE A 241 -12.99 -2.68 4.03
C PHE A 241 -11.93 -2.08 3.10
N TRP A 242 -12.29 -1.17 2.18
CA TRP A 242 -11.32 -0.59 1.25
C TRP A 242 -10.13 0.07 1.95
N GLY A 243 -10.35 0.69 3.12
CA GLY A 243 -9.29 1.34 3.90
C GLY A 243 -8.20 0.36 4.32
N ASP A 244 -8.60 -0.79 4.84
CA ASP A 244 -7.66 -1.86 5.23
C ASP A 244 -6.96 -2.47 4.01
N ALA A 245 -7.70 -2.65 2.92
CA ALA A 245 -7.16 -3.22 1.69
C ALA A 245 -6.11 -2.30 1.04
N VAL A 246 -6.29 -0.97 1.07
CA VAL A 246 -5.27 -0.05 0.55
C VAL A 246 -4.06 0.05 1.48
N GLU A 247 -4.26 -0.01 2.81
CA GLU A 247 -3.16 -0.05 3.78
C GLU A 247 -2.33 -1.34 3.64
N TYR A 248 -2.96 -2.48 3.35
CA TYR A 248 -2.26 -3.74 3.11
C TYR A 248 -1.47 -3.76 1.78
N ALA A 249 -1.89 -2.97 0.79
CA ALA A 249 -1.27 -2.96 -0.54
C ALA A 249 0.11 -2.28 -0.61
N THR A 250 0.57 -1.62 0.47
CA THR A 250 1.82 -0.84 0.52
C THR A 250 2.59 -1.10 1.80
#